data_AF-A0A1U7GIF8-F1
#
_entry.id   AF-A0A1U7GIF8-F1
#
_cell.length_a   1.000
_cell.length_b   1.000
_cell.length_c   1.000
_cell.angle_alpha   90.00
_cell.angle_beta   90.00
_cell.angle_gamma   90.00
#
_symmetry.space_group_name_H-M   'P 1'
#
loop_
_entity.id
_entity.type
_entity.pdbx_description
1 polymer ?
#
loop_
_entity_poly.entity_id
_entity_poly.type
_entity_poly.pdbx_seq_one_letter_code
_entity_poly.pdbx_strand_id
1 'polypeptide(L)'
;MSEQANADVNPAPGQPGGPAQGEERQRLRALEAQLREVQSRQDAALEMKEQERLRALAEKGQIEEALEQQRRSWERKHAEAVSRYTLLEQQVFGERKSAAIAEALQGRAFVGESPEQRSAAATMVRRLLQDEFETVREASGALVVRERASGRPASEALRERLDSPQFAIFFAATSRGGAGGDASRPYAAPRGGQPGSLEAIVDQWKDRQNQYQSFGLHPLV
;
A
#
# COMPACT_ATOMS: atom_id res chain seq x y z
N MET A 1 -8.63 17.77 -53.11
CA MET A 1 -9.73 18.41 -52.37
C MET A 1 -10.68 17.32 -51.93
N SER A 2 -10.75 17.07 -50.62
CA SER A 2 -11.90 16.57 -49.85
C SER A 2 -11.39 16.34 -48.43
N GLU A 3 -11.54 17.39 -47.62
CA GLU A 3 -11.45 17.40 -46.16
C GLU A 3 -12.63 16.66 -45.52
N GLN A 4 -12.50 16.45 -44.19
CA GLN A 4 -13.49 16.05 -43.18
C GLN A 4 -13.55 14.53 -42.90
N ALA A 5 -13.49 14.06 -41.66
CA ALA A 5 -13.68 14.72 -40.38
C ALA A 5 -12.85 14.07 -39.26
N ASN A 6 -12.32 14.94 -38.40
CA ASN A 6 -11.90 14.64 -37.05
C ASN A 6 -13.06 13.94 -36.31
N ALA A 7 -12.81 12.75 -35.77
CA ALA A 7 -13.63 12.16 -34.72
C ALA A 7 -12.75 12.00 -33.48
N ASP A 8 -12.90 12.97 -32.59
CA ASP A 8 -12.59 12.90 -31.16
C ASP A 8 -12.96 11.50 -30.60
N VAL A 9 -11.95 10.76 -30.15
CA VAL A 9 -12.17 9.59 -29.27
C VAL A 9 -11.70 9.97 -27.88
N ASN A 10 -12.63 10.58 -27.16
CA ASN A 10 -12.63 10.77 -25.72
C ASN A 10 -12.60 9.38 -25.03
N PRO A 11 -11.59 9.00 -24.22
CA PRO A 11 -11.62 7.73 -23.52
C PRO A 11 -12.49 7.85 -22.27
N ALA A 12 -13.75 7.42 -22.37
CA ALA A 12 -14.60 7.23 -21.20
C ALA A 12 -14.09 6.02 -20.37
N PRO A 13 -14.05 6.13 -19.04
CA PRO A 13 -13.50 5.10 -18.15
C PRO A 13 -14.55 4.02 -17.89
N GLY A 14 -14.16 2.75 -18.06
CA GLY A 14 -14.96 1.60 -17.64
C GLY A 14 -15.40 0.70 -18.80
N GLN A 15 -14.46 -0.05 -19.37
CA GLN A 15 -14.80 -1.28 -20.08
C GLN A 15 -14.35 -2.49 -19.23
N PRO A 16 -15.28 -3.36 -18.80
CA PRO A 16 -14.94 -4.66 -18.25
C PRO A 16 -14.27 -5.49 -19.35
N GLY A 17 -13.18 -6.18 -19.01
CA GLY A 17 -12.30 -6.87 -19.95
C GLY A 17 -13.04 -7.66 -21.04
N GLY A 18 -12.75 -7.34 -22.30
CA GLY A 18 -13.36 -7.99 -23.45
C GLY A 18 -12.98 -9.48 -23.58
N PRO A 19 -13.77 -10.27 -24.33
CA PRO A 19 -13.60 -11.72 -24.47
C PRO A 19 -12.19 -12.15 -24.92
N ALA A 20 -11.51 -11.31 -25.73
CA ALA A 20 -10.12 -11.54 -26.16
C ALA A 20 -9.11 -11.60 -25.01
N GLN A 21 -9.28 -10.79 -23.95
CA GLN A 21 -8.40 -10.84 -22.76
C GLN A 21 -8.65 -12.10 -21.91
N GLY A 22 -9.88 -12.63 -21.95
CA GLY A 22 -10.24 -13.90 -21.31
C GLY A 22 -9.59 -15.09 -22.01
N GLU A 23 -9.66 -15.13 -23.34
CA GLU A 23 -9.02 -16.18 -24.16
C GLU A 23 -7.49 -16.15 -24.04
N GLU A 24 -6.88 -14.97 -24.03
CA GLU A 24 -5.43 -14.82 -23.84
C GLU A 24 -4.97 -15.31 -22.46
N ARG A 25 -5.71 -14.96 -21.39
CA ARG A 25 -5.47 -15.50 -20.04
C ARG A 25 -5.64 -17.01 -19.97
N GLN A 26 -6.61 -17.57 -20.69
CA GLN A 26 -6.80 -19.02 -20.76
C GLN A 26 -5.64 -19.70 -21.48
N ARG A 27 -5.15 -19.13 -22.58
CA ARG A 27 -3.97 -19.61 -23.31
C ARG A 27 -2.71 -19.56 -22.46
N LEU A 28 -2.49 -18.46 -21.72
CA LEU A 28 -1.37 -18.34 -20.79
C LEU A 28 -1.42 -19.42 -19.70
N ARG A 29 -2.58 -19.65 -19.07
CA ARG A 29 -2.75 -20.74 -18.08
C ARG A 29 -2.48 -22.11 -18.68
N ALA A 30 -2.91 -22.36 -19.92
CA ALA A 30 -2.66 -23.62 -20.61
C ALA A 30 -1.16 -23.84 -20.88
N LEU A 31 -0.44 -22.79 -21.32
CA LEU A 31 1.00 -22.83 -21.52
C LEU A 31 1.78 -23.01 -20.21
N GLU A 32 1.36 -22.33 -19.13
CA GLU A 32 1.92 -22.52 -17.79
C GLU A 32 1.72 -23.96 -17.29
N ALA A 33 0.55 -24.55 -17.55
CA ALA A 33 0.26 -25.94 -17.19
C ALA A 33 1.15 -26.92 -17.97
N GLN A 34 1.33 -26.70 -19.27
CA GLN A 34 2.23 -27.52 -20.10
C GLN A 34 3.68 -27.41 -19.64
N LEU A 35 4.16 -26.21 -19.29
CA LEU A 35 5.51 -26.00 -18.81
C LEU A 35 5.75 -26.73 -17.48
N ARG A 36 4.79 -26.66 -16.55
CA ARG A 36 4.84 -27.43 -15.29
C ARG A 36 4.85 -28.93 -15.54
N GLU A 37 4.06 -29.42 -16.49
CA GLU A 37 4.03 -30.83 -16.84
C GLU A 37 5.38 -31.29 -17.40
N VAL A 38 5.99 -30.52 -18.31
CA VAL A 38 7.32 -30.81 -18.85
C VAL A 38 8.38 -30.82 -17.75
N GLN A 39 8.36 -29.83 -16.85
CA GLN A 39 9.27 -29.78 -15.70
C GLN A 39 9.11 -31.02 -14.81
N SER A 40 7.87 -31.40 -14.47
CA SER A 40 7.62 -32.58 -13.63
C SER A 40 8.13 -33.88 -14.26
N ARG A 41 8.02 -34.01 -15.59
CA ARG A 41 8.54 -35.17 -16.33
C ARG A 41 10.07 -35.18 -16.34
N GLN A 42 10.72 -34.02 -16.45
CA GLN A 42 12.18 -33.91 -16.37
C GLN A 42 12.68 -34.27 -14.98
N ASP A 43 12.04 -33.76 -13.93
CA ASP A 43 12.38 -34.06 -12.54
C ASP A 43 12.24 -35.56 -12.24
N ALA A 44 11.13 -36.18 -12.65
CA ALA A 44 10.92 -37.61 -12.49
C ALA A 44 11.99 -38.45 -13.24
N ALA A 45 12.40 -38.01 -14.43
CA ALA A 45 13.45 -38.70 -15.19
C ALA A 45 14.83 -38.58 -14.52
N LEU A 46 15.14 -37.44 -13.88
CA LEU A 46 16.36 -37.26 -13.10
C LEU A 46 16.34 -38.11 -11.83
N GLU A 47 15.22 -38.14 -11.12
CA GLU A 47 15.07 -38.97 -9.92
C GLU A 47 15.19 -40.47 -10.22
N MET A 48 14.64 -40.94 -11.33
CA MET A 48 14.81 -42.33 -11.77
C MET A 48 16.27 -42.68 -12.04
N LYS A 49 17.02 -41.80 -12.71
CA LYS A 49 18.46 -42.00 -12.95
C LYS A 49 19.28 -41.98 -11.66
N GLU A 50 18.92 -41.10 -10.71
CA GLU A 50 19.55 -41.07 -9.39
C GLU A 50 19.27 -42.35 -8.61
N GLN A 51 18.02 -42.84 -8.63
CA GLN A 51 17.64 -44.10 -7.99
C GLN A 51 18.37 -45.31 -8.60
N GLU A 52 18.47 -45.37 -9.92
CA GLU A 52 19.22 -46.42 -10.62
C GLU A 52 20.71 -46.40 -10.27
N ARG A 53 21.32 -45.20 -10.18
CA ARG A 53 22.72 -45.04 -9.75
C ARG A 53 22.92 -45.50 -8.30
N LEU A 54 22.01 -45.15 -7.40
CA LEU A 54 22.07 -45.58 -6.00
C LEU A 54 21.92 -47.10 -5.87
N ARG A 55 21.02 -47.72 -6.64
CA ARG A 55 20.88 -49.18 -6.70
C ARG A 55 22.16 -49.86 -7.21
N ALA A 56 22.77 -49.32 -8.28
CA ALA A 56 24.02 -49.85 -8.81
C ALA A 56 25.21 -49.73 -7.85
N LEU A 57 25.23 -48.70 -6.98
CA LEU A 57 26.24 -48.56 -5.92
C LEU A 57 25.99 -49.55 -4.77
N ALA A 58 24.72 -49.79 -4.42
CA ALA A 58 24.34 -50.77 -3.41
C ALA A 58 24.70 -52.21 -3.85
N GLU A 59 24.46 -52.57 -5.12
CA GLU A 59 24.83 -53.88 -5.70
C GLU A 59 26.35 -54.10 -5.76
N LYS A 60 27.15 -53.02 -5.85
CA LYS A 60 28.62 -53.06 -5.82
C LYS A 60 29.22 -53.18 -4.41
N GLY A 61 28.39 -53.28 -3.37
CA GLY A 61 28.84 -53.36 -1.97
C GLY A 61 29.23 -52.02 -1.35
N GLN A 62 28.99 -50.89 -2.04
CA GLN A 62 29.25 -49.53 -1.54
C GLN A 62 28.00 -48.94 -0.87
N ILE A 63 27.31 -49.74 -0.04
CA ILE A 63 26.02 -49.38 0.57
C ILE A 63 26.15 -48.14 1.47
N GLU A 64 27.28 -48.01 2.19
CA GLU A 64 27.55 -46.85 3.04
C GLU A 64 27.67 -45.55 2.21
N GLU A 65 28.40 -45.56 1.09
CA GLU A 65 28.51 -44.41 0.19
C GLU A 65 27.18 -44.05 -0.48
N ALA A 66 26.37 -45.05 -0.84
CA ALA A 66 25.04 -44.84 -1.41
C ALA A 66 24.07 -44.20 -0.40
N LEU A 67 24.08 -44.67 0.85
CA LEU A 67 23.28 -44.09 1.94
C LEU A 67 23.73 -42.68 2.30
N GLU A 68 25.04 -42.40 2.31
CA GLU A 68 25.55 -41.04 2.51
C GLU A 68 25.14 -40.09 1.38
N GLN A 69 25.23 -40.54 0.12
CA GLN A 69 24.78 -39.76 -1.03
C GLN A 69 23.28 -39.48 -0.97
N GLN A 70 22.47 -40.49 -0.62
CA GLN A 70 21.03 -40.34 -0.45
C GLN A 70 20.71 -39.36 0.69
N ARG A 71 21.39 -39.48 1.83
CA ARG A 71 21.22 -38.57 2.98
C ARG A 71 21.56 -37.14 2.61
N ARG A 72 22.71 -36.89 1.98
CA ARG A 72 23.12 -35.54 1.52
C ARG A 72 22.13 -34.97 0.52
N SER A 73 21.66 -35.78 -0.43
CA SER A 73 20.63 -35.37 -1.38
C SER A 73 19.33 -34.97 -0.66
N TRP A 74 18.91 -35.75 0.32
CA TRP A 74 17.69 -35.47 1.07
C TRP A 74 17.84 -34.22 1.95
N GLU A 75 18.96 -34.05 2.65
CA GLU A 75 19.26 -32.85 3.43
C GLU A 75 19.25 -31.60 2.55
N ARG A 76 19.78 -31.69 1.32
CA ARG A 76 19.75 -30.59 0.35
C ARG A 76 18.32 -30.27 -0.11
N LYS A 77 17.56 -31.29 -0.53
CA LYS A 77 16.13 -31.13 -0.91
C LYS A 77 15.31 -30.55 0.25
N HIS A 78 15.58 -30.98 1.49
CA HIS A 78 14.91 -30.47 2.67
C HIS A 78 15.27 -29.00 2.94
N ALA A 79 16.55 -28.63 2.88
CA ALA A 79 16.99 -27.25 3.05
C ALA A 79 16.38 -26.32 1.98
N GLU A 80 16.30 -26.78 0.72
CA GLU A 80 15.63 -26.06 -0.36
C GLU A 80 14.12 -25.92 -0.14
N ALA A 81 13.45 -26.97 0.34
CA ALA A 81 12.03 -26.90 0.66
C ALA A 81 11.74 -25.92 1.81
N VAL A 82 12.56 -25.95 2.87
CA VAL A 82 12.45 -25.03 4.02
C VAL A 82 12.69 -23.59 3.59
N SER A 83 13.68 -23.33 2.74
CA SER A 83 13.95 -21.97 2.23
C SER A 83 12.78 -21.46 1.37
N ARG A 84 12.26 -22.28 0.45
CA ARG A 84 11.07 -21.95 -0.36
C ARG A 84 9.86 -21.67 0.52
N TYR A 85 9.59 -22.51 1.52
CA TYR A 85 8.47 -22.32 2.43
C TYR A 85 8.60 -21.03 3.23
N THR A 86 9.78 -20.75 3.79
CA THR A 86 10.05 -19.51 4.53
C THR A 86 9.81 -18.27 3.67
N LEU A 87 10.25 -18.32 2.41
CA LEU A 87 10.08 -17.22 1.46
C LEU A 87 8.60 -17.01 1.10
N LEU A 88 7.87 -18.08 0.85
CA LEU A 88 6.41 -18.03 0.62
C LEU A 88 5.67 -17.50 1.85
N GLU A 89 6.07 -17.90 3.06
CA GLU A 89 5.45 -17.41 4.29
C GLU A 89 5.68 -15.90 4.44
N GLN A 90 6.90 -15.41 4.20
CA GLN A 90 7.20 -13.97 4.19
C GLN A 90 6.39 -13.22 3.14
N GLN A 91 6.21 -13.80 1.95
CA GLN A 91 5.37 -13.22 0.89
C GLN A 91 3.91 -13.11 1.35
N VAL A 92 3.33 -14.20 1.87
CA VAL A 92 1.94 -14.21 2.36
C VAL A 92 1.75 -13.20 3.51
N PHE A 93 2.72 -13.08 4.41
CA PHE A 93 2.66 -12.10 5.50
C PHE A 93 2.74 -10.66 4.96
N GLY A 94 3.60 -10.42 3.98
CA GLY A 94 3.69 -9.14 3.27
C GLY A 94 2.40 -8.78 2.54
N GLU A 95 1.81 -9.73 1.82
CA GLU A 95 0.55 -9.58 1.09
C GLU A 95 -0.61 -9.27 2.05
N ARG A 96 -0.75 -10.03 3.15
CA ARG A 96 -1.80 -9.77 4.16
C ARG A 96 -1.67 -8.39 4.77
N LYS A 97 -0.45 -8.01 5.17
CA LYS A 97 -0.17 -6.66 5.69
C LYS A 97 -0.51 -5.57 4.67
N SER A 98 -0.04 -5.70 3.44
CA SER A 98 -0.28 -4.71 2.40
C SER A 98 -1.75 -4.59 2.02
N ALA A 99 -2.49 -5.71 2.00
CA ALA A 99 -3.93 -5.72 1.77
C ALA A 99 -4.69 -4.96 2.88
N ALA A 100 -4.37 -5.21 4.14
CA ALA A 100 -5.00 -4.51 5.27
C ALA A 100 -4.74 -2.98 5.23
N ILE A 101 -3.51 -2.57 4.89
CA ILE A 101 -3.18 -1.16 4.71
C ILE A 101 -3.93 -0.57 3.51
N ALA A 102 -3.98 -1.28 2.38
CA ALA A 102 -4.69 -0.82 1.18
C ALA A 102 -6.18 -0.64 1.42
N GLU A 103 -6.80 -1.57 2.17
CA GLU A 103 -8.20 -1.49 2.59
C GLU A 103 -8.46 -0.26 3.47
N ALA A 104 -7.58 0.01 4.45
CA ALA A 104 -7.72 1.18 5.32
C ALA A 104 -7.55 2.53 4.60
N LEU A 105 -6.79 2.54 3.51
CA LEU A 105 -6.58 3.71 2.65
C LEU A 105 -7.69 3.87 1.59
N GLN A 106 -8.52 2.85 1.37
CA GLN A 106 -9.57 2.87 0.37
C GLN A 106 -10.58 3.98 0.67
N GLY A 107 -10.90 4.79 -0.34
CA GLY A 107 -11.85 5.90 -0.22
C GLY A 107 -11.29 7.16 0.43
N ARG A 108 -10.01 7.19 0.86
CA ARG A 108 -9.35 8.42 1.32
C ARG A 108 -8.79 9.20 0.13
N ALA A 109 -8.99 10.52 0.14
CA ALA A 109 -8.43 11.41 -0.87
C ALA A 109 -7.04 11.89 -0.44
N PHE A 110 -6.01 11.58 -1.23
CA PHE A 110 -4.65 12.06 -0.97
C PHE A 110 -4.44 13.49 -1.47
N VAL A 111 -3.51 14.20 -0.84
CA VAL A 111 -3.06 15.53 -1.27
C VAL A 111 -2.31 15.44 -2.61
N GLY A 112 -2.49 16.45 -3.46
CA GLY A 112 -1.81 16.59 -4.75
C GLY A 112 -2.77 17.02 -5.85
N GLU A 113 -2.33 17.94 -6.71
CA GLU A 113 -3.12 18.44 -7.85
C GLU A 113 -3.10 17.43 -9.00
N SER A 114 -1.97 16.74 -9.19
CA SER A 114 -1.80 15.72 -10.21
C SER A 114 -2.07 14.30 -9.67
N PRO A 115 -2.46 13.33 -10.54
CA PRO A 115 -2.58 11.93 -10.14
C PRO A 115 -1.25 11.34 -9.64
N GLU A 116 -0.12 11.78 -10.20
CA GLU A 116 1.22 11.36 -9.81
C GLU A 116 1.54 11.77 -8.38
N GLN A 117 1.26 13.04 -8.01
CA GLN A 117 1.45 13.53 -6.64
C GLN A 117 0.61 12.76 -5.63
N ARG A 118 -0.68 12.51 -5.95
CA ARG A 118 -1.57 11.69 -5.11
C ARG A 118 -1.03 10.27 -4.93
N SER A 119 -0.48 9.68 -6.00
CA SER A 119 0.13 8.35 -5.94
C SER A 119 1.42 8.32 -5.11
N ALA A 120 2.21 9.39 -5.15
CA ALA A 120 3.43 9.55 -4.35
C ALA A 120 3.08 9.69 -2.86
N ALA A 121 2.09 10.53 -2.52
CA ALA A 121 1.57 10.66 -1.17
C ALA A 121 1.04 9.32 -0.62
N ALA A 122 0.25 8.59 -1.42
CA ALA A 122 -0.23 7.26 -1.04
C ALA A 122 0.92 6.27 -0.79
N THR A 123 1.97 6.33 -1.60
CA THR A 123 3.15 5.46 -1.45
C THR A 123 3.95 5.80 -0.19
N MET A 124 4.10 7.09 0.13
CA MET A 124 4.74 7.53 1.38
C MET A 124 3.96 7.05 2.61
N VAL A 125 2.64 7.22 2.62
CA VAL A 125 1.79 6.75 3.73
C VAL A 125 1.88 5.23 3.87
N ARG A 126 1.80 4.47 2.77
CA ARG A 126 1.97 3.01 2.81
C ARG A 126 3.29 2.59 3.42
N ARG A 127 4.39 3.28 3.07
CA ARG A 127 5.72 2.97 3.62
C ARG A 127 5.78 3.23 5.13
N LEU A 128 5.25 4.35 5.60
CA LEU A 128 5.21 4.67 7.04
C LEU A 128 4.43 3.61 7.83
N LEU A 129 3.30 3.15 7.29
CA LEU A 129 2.47 2.14 7.95
C LEU A 129 3.07 0.72 7.86
N GLN A 130 3.89 0.41 6.86
CA GLN A 130 4.48 -0.93 6.72
C GLN A 130 5.38 -1.31 7.90
N ASP A 131 6.04 -0.34 8.53
CA ASP A 131 6.97 -0.57 9.65
C ASP A 131 6.24 -0.69 11.00
N GLU A 132 5.06 -0.08 11.13
CA GLU A 132 4.26 -0.05 12.36
C GLU A 132 3.40 -1.32 12.55
N PHE A 133 3.13 -2.06 11.47
CA PHE A 133 2.26 -3.23 11.48
C PHE A 133 3.00 -4.52 11.11
N GLU A 134 2.55 -5.63 11.71
CA GLU A 134 3.05 -6.96 11.43
C GLU A 134 1.90 -7.96 11.23
N THR A 135 2.17 -9.03 10.47
CA THR A 135 1.24 -10.14 10.34
C THR A 135 1.70 -11.25 11.29
N VAL A 136 0.80 -11.68 12.17
CA VAL A 136 1.06 -12.71 13.17
C VAL A 136 0.11 -13.88 12.94
N ARG A 137 0.61 -15.09 13.19
CA ARG A 137 -0.21 -16.30 13.20
C ARG A 137 -0.79 -16.49 14.60
N GLU A 138 -2.11 -16.47 14.70
CA GLU A 138 -2.81 -16.73 15.95
C GLU A 138 -2.82 -18.23 16.29
N ALA A 139 -3.19 -18.57 17.53
CA ALA A 139 -3.31 -19.96 17.99
C ALA A 139 -4.28 -20.81 17.16
N SER A 140 -5.25 -20.17 16.51
CA SER A 140 -6.19 -20.80 15.56
C SER A 140 -5.55 -21.16 14.20
N GLY A 141 -4.32 -20.72 13.94
CA GLY A 141 -3.65 -20.82 12.66
C GLY A 141 -4.00 -19.69 11.68
N ALA A 142 -4.94 -18.81 12.03
CA ALA A 142 -5.31 -17.65 11.21
C ALA A 142 -4.20 -16.60 11.19
N LEU A 143 -4.01 -15.96 10.04
CA LEU A 143 -3.09 -14.83 9.88
C LEU A 143 -3.83 -13.52 10.13
N VAL A 144 -3.37 -12.75 11.11
CA VAL A 144 -4.00 -11.50 11.52
C VAL A 144 -2.96 -10.39 11.53
N VAL A 145 -3.34 -9.21 11.02
CA VAL A 145 -2.47 -8.03 11.01
C VAL A 145 -2.72 -7.23 12.28
N ARG A 146 -1.64 -6.88 12.99
CA ARG A 146 -1.70 -6.17 14.27
C ARG A 146 -0.65 -5.07 14.33
N GLU A 147 -0.90 -4.05 15.14
CA GLU A 147 0.07 -3.00 15.43
C GLU A 147 1.21 -3.58 16.28
N ARG A 148 2.46 -3.34 15.88
CA ARG A 148 3.64 -3.92 16.51
C ARG A 148 3.86 -3.44 17.94
N ALA A 149 3.52 -2.18 18.23
CA ALA A 149 3.76 -1.58 19.54
C ALA A 149 2.75 -2.05 20.61
N SER A 150 1.47 -2.18 20.23
CA SER A 150 0.37 -2.43 21.17
C SER A 150 -0.24 -3.83 21.06
N GLY A 151 -0.01 -4.52 19.94
CA GLY A 151 -0.68 -5.78 19.60
C GLY A 151 -2.15 -5.63 19.19
N ARG A 152 -2.66 -4.39 19.06
CA ARG A 152 -4.06 -4.13 18.67
C ARG A 152 -4.35 -4.57 17.23
N PRO A 153 -5.60 -4.94 16.91
CA PRO A 153 -5.97 -5.31 15.55
C PRO A 153 -5.79 -4.15 14.58
N ALA A 154 -5.27 -4.44 13.38
CA ALA A 154 -4.93 -3.41 12.40
C ALA A 154 -6.11 -2.56 11.97
N SER A 155 -7.32 -3.12 11.89
CA SER A 155 -8.52 -2.39 11.48
C SER A 155 -8.84 -1.18 12.37
N GLU A 156 -8.61 -1.30 13.69
CA GLU A 156 -8.84 -0.22 14.64
C GLU A 156 -7.67 0.74 14.67
N ALA A 157 -6.46 0.20 14.82
CA ALA A 157 -5.24 0.99 14.93
C ALA A 157 -4.98 1.82 13.66
N LEU A 158 -5.18 1.25 12.46
CA LEU A 158 -5.04 1.99 11.21
C LEU A 158 -6.05 3.14 11.11
N ARG A 159 -7.30 2.94 11.53
CA ARG A 159 -8.31 4.00 11.48
C ARG A 159 -7.91 5.18 12.37
N GLU A 160 -7.60 4.88 13.63
CA GLU A 160 -7.16 5.87 14.62
C GLU A 160 -5.88 6.60 14.16
N ARG A 161 -4.92 5.86 13.61
CA ARG A 161 -3.64 6.40 13.13
C ARG A 161 -3.83 7.32 11.93
N LEU A 162 -4.65 6.91 10.95
CA LEU A 162 -4.92 7.70 9.75
C LEU A 162 -5.75 8.95 10.03
N ASP A 163 -6.53 8.95 11.11
CA ASP A 163 -7.30 10.12 11.57
C ASP A 163 -6.47 11.03 12.51
N SER A 164 -5.25 10.63 12.85
CA SER A 164 -4.36 11.42 13.70
C SER A 164 -3.78 12.64 12.98
N PRO A 165 -3.42 13.72 13.71
CA PRO A 165 -2.82 14.91 13.12
C PRO A 165 -1.53 14.64 12.32
N GLN A 166 -0.80 13.59 12.67
CA GLN A 166 0.44 13.20 12.00
C GLN A 166 0.21 12.79 10.54
N PHE A 167 -0.95 12.19 10.21
CA PHE A 167 -1.28 11.76 8.87
C PHE A 167 -2.17 12.75 8.11
N ALA A 168 -2.72 13.75 8.79
CA ALA A 168 -3.58 14.77 8.19
C ALA A 168 -2.93 15.49 7.00
N ILE A 169 -1.60 15.68 7.02
CA ILE A 169 -0.84 16.33 5.93
C ILE A 169 -0.89 15.57 4.60
N PHE A 170 -1.21 14.27 4.61
CA PHE A 170 -1.24 13.43 3.42
C PHE A 170 -2.63 13.32 2.79
N PHE A 171 -3.67 13.76 3.49
CA PHE A 171 -5.05 13.67 3.03
C PHE A 171 -5.60 15.04 2.66
N ALA A 172 -6.30 15.11 1.52
CA ALA A 172 -7.01 16.32 1.13
C ALA A 172 -8.11 16.59 2.17
N ALA A 173 -8.32 17.86 2.52
CA ALA A 173 -9.41 18.26 3.40
C ALA A 173 -10.73 17.71 2.84
N THR A 174 -11.37 16.80 3.56
CA THR A 174 -12.64 16.22 3.13
C THR A 174 -13.70 17.31 3.18
N SER A 175 -14.11 17.85 2.03
CA SER A 175 -15.27 18.74 1.92
C SER A 175 -16.58 17.94 2.07
N ARG A 176 -16.73 17.19 3.16
CA ARG A 176 -17.99 16.56 3.50
C ARG A 176 -18.89 17.62 4.14
N GLY A 177 -19.65 18.32 3.30
CA GLY A 177 -20.76 19.17 3.72
C GLY A 177 -20.39 20.60 4.10
N GLY A 178 -19.73 21.33 3.21
CA GLY A 178 -19.95 22.78 3.18
C GLY A 178 -21.36 23.01 2.67
N ALA A 179 -22.32 23.20 3.58
CA ALA A 179 -23.56 23.87 3.22
C ALA A 179 -23.16 25.13 2.47
N GLY A 180 -23.74 25.35 1.29
CA GLY A 180 -23.50 26.53 0.46
C GLY A 180 -23.57 27.78 1.33
N GLY A 181 -22.40 28.29 1.71
CA GLY A 181 -22.24 29.63 2.23
C GLY A 181 -22.36 30.52 1.02
N ASP A 182 -23.61 30.82 0.68
CA ASP A 182 -24.00 31.84 -0.26
C ASP A 182 -23.03 33.02 -0.19
N ALA A 183 -22.47 33.36 -1.35
CA ALA A 183 -21.59 34.49 -1.55
C ALA A 183 -22.40 35.78 -1.40
N SER A 184 -22.82 36.11 -0.19
CA SER A 184 -23.52 37.35 0.20
C SER A 184 -23.68 37.43 1.72
N ARG A 185 -22.57 37.42 2.48
CA ARG A 185 -22.58 38.04 3.80
C ARG A 185 -21.72 39.30 3.74
N PRO A 186 -22.31 40.52 3.80
CA PRO A 186 -21.51 41.69 4.08
C PRO A 186 -20.81 41.48 5.43
N TYR A 187 -19.57 41.95 5.49
CA TYR A 187 -18.78 42.04 6.72
C TYR A 187 -19.67 42.66 7.83
N ALA A 188 -20.08 41.83 8.79
CA ALA A 188 -20.71 42.31 10.01
C ALA A 188 -19.58 42.79 10.91
N ALA A 189 -19.28 44.08 10.84
CA ALA A 189 -18.43 44.75 11.82
C ALA A 189 -18.95 44.42 13.23
N PRO A 190 -18.08 44.07 14.20
CA PRO A 190 -18.51 43.92 15.58
C PRO A 190 -19.19 45.22 16.00
N ARG A 191 -20.42 45.11 16.51
CA ARG A 191 -21.22 46.26 16.97
C ARG A 191 -20.36 47.11 17.89
N GLY A 192 -20.08 48.32 17.40
CA GLY A 192 -19.20 49.27 18.08
C GLY A 192 -19.65 49.46 19.52
N GLY A 193 -18.69 49.28 20.44
CA GLY A 193 -18.73 49.96 21.71
C GLY A 193 -18.92 51.46 21.45
N GLN A 194 -19.74 52.07 22.30
CA GLN A 194 -20.16 53.46 22.19
C GLN A 194 -18.93 54.36 21.94
N PRO A 195 -18.91 55.16 20.85
CA PRO A 195 -17.75 55.99 20.52
C PRO A 195 -17.47 56.94 21.68
N GLY A 196 -16.31 56.77 22.32
CA GLY A 196 -15.90 57.48 23.54
C GLY A 196 -15.70 56.60 24.78
N SER A 197 -15.98 55.29 24.73
CA SER A 197 -15.60 54.39 25.84
C SER A 197 -14.09 54.11 25.86
N LEU A 198 -13.55 53.85 27.05
CA LEU A 198 -12.14 53.49 27.21
C LEU A 198 -11.80 52.21 26.42
N GLU A 199 -12.73 51.25 26.33
CA GLU A 199 -12.51 50.03 25.54
C GLU A 199 -12.36 50.33 24.05
N ALA A 200 -13.17 51.25 23.49
CA ALA A 200 -13.07 51.63 22.09
C ALA A 200 -11.73 52.31 21.75
N ILE A 201 -11.18 53.10 22.68
CA ILE A 201 -9.86 53.74 22.50
C ILE A 201 -8.74 52.69 22.57
N VAL A 202 -8.85 51.72 23.47
CA VAL A 202 -7.87 50.63 23.61
C VAL A 202 -7.87 49.72 22.38
N ASP A 203 -9.05 49.36 21.87
CA ASP A 203 -9.16 48.52 20.67
C ASP A 203 -8.65 49.27 19.44
N GLN A 204 -8.96 50.56 19.30
CA GLN A 204 -8.41 51.38 18.23
C GLN A 204 -6.88 51.53 18.30
N TRP A 205 -6.30 51.60 19.51
CA TRP A 205 -4.85 51.63 19.69
C TRP A 205 -4.19 50.29 19.32
N LYS A 206 -4.79 49.16 19.72
CA LYS A 206 -4.32 47.81 19.37
C LYS A 206 -4.37 47.55 17.87
N ASP A 207 -5.46 47.93 17.21
CA ASP A 207 -5.59 47.80 15.75
C ASP A 207 -4.54 48.64 15.02
N ARG A 208 -4.22 49.83 15.53
CA ARG A 208 -3.17 50.68 14.98
C ARG A 208 -1.78 50.08 15.17
N GLN A 209 -1.49 49.47 16.33
CA GLN A 209 -0.22 48.74 16.57
C GLN A 209 -0.07 47.54 15.63
N ASN A 210 -1.13 46.76 15.42
CA ASN A 210 -1.12 45.64 14.48
C ASN A 210 -0.91 46.10 13.03
N GLN A 211 -1.48 47.23 12.64
CA GLN A 211 -1.20 47.85 11.34
C GLN A 211 0.26 48.24 11.19
N TYR A 212 0.90 48.82 12.22
CA TYR A 212 2.34 49.14 12.16
C TYR A 212 3.24 47.90 12.15
N GLN A 213 2.83 46.78 12.76
CA GLN A 213 3.59 45.52 12.66
C GLN A 213 3.48 44.85 11.29
N SER A 214 2.38 45.09 10.55
CA SER A 214 2.19 44.55 9.19
C SER A 214 3.04 45.24 8.11
N PHE A 215 3.54 46.45 8.39
CA PHE A 215 4.55 47.13 7.57
C PHE A 215 5.88 47.08 8.31
N GLY A 216 6.62 45.97 8.15
CA GLY A 216 7.85 45.66 8.89
C GLY A 216 8.88 46.79 8.99
N LEU A 217 8.70 47.66 9.98
CA LEU A 217 9.66 48.66 10.43
C LEU A 217 9.85 48.45 11.92
N HIS A 218 10.97 47.82 12.27
CA HIS A 218 11.48 47.84 13.63
C HIS A 218 11.79 49.29 14.02
N PRO A 219 11.39 49.76 15.23
CA PRO A 219 11.95 50.98 15.77
C PRO A 219 13.45 50.74 16.07
N LEU A 220 14.31 51.57 15.48
CA LEU A 220 15.69 51.71 15.91
C LEU A 220 15.71 52.43 17.26
N VAL A 221 15.88 51.67 18.35
CA VAL A 221 16.58 52.11 19.57
C VAL A 221 17.36 50.93 20.11
#